data_AF-A0A2V5HZ67-F1
#
_entry.id   AF-A0A2V5HZ67-F1
#
_cell.length_a   1.000
_cell.length_b   1.000
_cell.length_c   1.000
_cell.angle_alpha   90.00
_cell.angle_beta   90.00
_cell.angle_gamma   90.00
#
_symmetry.space_group_name_H-M   'P 1'
#
loop_
_entity.id
_entity.type
_entity.pdbx_description
1 polymer ?
#
loop_
_entity_poly.entity_id
_entity_poly.type
_entity_poly.pdbx_seq_one_letter_code
_entity_poly.pdbx_strand_id
1 'polypeptide(L)'
;MLADATGRQILRERPRITSQTLQMGYLRTLPENTVGRTYATWLDREGVSPDTRDSVQYIDDPECAYVMQRYRECHDFYHAVTGLPIFVEGELALKAFEFLNTLLPMTGLSLFAAVRLKPAERERLFQIYLPWAVKSGLKSKELINVYWEKILEKDVGVLREELGIERPPDMREIRRMIRLQKKREKEEAAAKAGL
;
A
#
# COMPACT_ATOMS: atom_id res chain seq x y z
N MET A 1 17.56 4.73 -6.24
CA MET A 1 18.32 3.45 -6.14
C MET A 1 19.85 3.60 -6.18
N LEU A 2 20.51 3.99 -7.27
CA LEU A 2 21.99 4.01 -7.34
C LEU A 2 22.67 4.94 -6.30
N ALA A 3 22.01 6.02 -5.91
CA ALA A 3 22.49 6.93 -4.85
C ALA A 3 22.45 6.28 -3.44
N ASP A 4 21.62 5.25 -3.25
CA ASP A 4 21.39 4.59 -1.97
C ASP A 4 22.24 3.30 -1.84
N ALA A 5 22.84 3.07 -0.66
CA ALA A 5 23.70 1.90 -0.47
C ALA A 5 22.93 0.57 -0.54
N THR A 6 21.73 0.51 0.05
CA THR A 6 20.85 -0.66 -0.03
C THR A 6 20.28 -0.80 -1.44
N GLY A 7 19.93 0.32 -2.08
CA GLY A 7 19.52 0.36 -3.49
C GLY A 7 20.57 -0.27 -4.42
N ARG A 8 21.86 0.10 -4.28
CA ARG A 8 22.95 -0.53 -5.06
C ARG A 8 23.10 -2.03 -4.78
N GLN A 9 22.93 -2.45 -3.53
CA GLN A 9 22.97 -3.86 -3.17
C GLN A 9 21.83 -4.63 -3.86
N ILE A 10 20.61 -4.10 -3.82
CA ILE A 10 19.44 -4.66 -4.48
C ILE A 10 19.66 -4.78 -6.00
N LEU A 11 20.19 -3.74 -6.65
CA LEU A 11 20.46 -3.77 -8.10
C LEU A 11 21.49 -4.84 -8.49
N ARG A 12 22.43 -5.15 -7.59
CA ARG A 12 23.42 -6.22 -7.79
C ARG A 12 22.84 -7.61 -7.55
N GLU A 13 22.14 -7.80 -6.43
CA GLU A 13 21.62 -9.12 -6.01
C GLU A 13 20.36 -9.53 -6.80
N ARG A 14 19.63 -8.54 -7.34
CA ARG A 14 18.39 -8.69 -8.09
C ARG A 14 17.36 -9.65 -7.45
N PRO A 15 17.08 -9.56 -6.13
CA PRO A 15 16.11 -10.44 -5.49
C PRO A 15 14.70 -10.26 -6.09
N ARG A 16 13.90 -11.33 -6.03
CA ARG A 16 12.51 -11.37 -6.49
C ARG A 16 11.58 -11.61 -5.31
N ILE A 17 10.43 -10.97 -5.32
CA ILE A 17 9.38 -11.13 -4.31
C ILE A 17 8.27 -11.98 -4.93
N THR A 18 8.25 -13.26 -4.56
CA THR A 18 7.32 -14.28 -5.06
C THR A 18 6.98 -15.23 -3.92
N SER A 19 5.98 -16.10 -4.08
CA SER A 19 5.69 -17.14 -3.07
C SER A 19 6.81 -18.18 -2.92
N GLN A 20 7.71 -18.29 -3.91
CA GLN A 20 8.87 -19.18 -3.85
C GLN A 20 9.98 -18.60 -2.95
N THR A 21 10.15 -17.28 -2.97
CA THR A 21 11.18 -16.58 -2.19
C THR A 21 10.67 -16.13 -0.82
N LEU A 22 9.37 -15.83 -0.70
CA LEU A 22 8.70 -15.54 0.55
C LEU A 22 7.97 -16.79 1.05
N GLN A 23 8.47 -17.38 2.13
CA GLN A 23 7.83 -18.53 2.77
C GLN A 23 6.53 -18.12 3.48
N MET A 24 5.44 -17.99 2.72
CA MET A 24 4.16 -17.44 3.22
C MET A 24 3.59 -18.21 4.42
N GLY A 25 3.80 -19.54 4.49
CA GLY A 25 3.44 -20.33 5.66
C GLY A 25 4.17 -19.86 6.92
N TYR A 26 5.49 -19.64 6.83
CA TYR A 26 6.29 -19.11 7.93
C TYR A 26 5.90 -17.67 8.29
N LEU A 27 5.66 -16.79 7.31
CA LEU A 27 5.26 -15.41 7.59
C LEU A 27 3.94 -15.32 8.37
N ARG A 28 3.01 -16.26 8.13
CA ARG A 28 1.78 -16.38 8.92
C ARG A 28 2.03 -16.85 10.35
N THR A 29 3.16 -17.47 10.67
CA THR A 29 3.48 -17.88 12.06
C THR A 29 4.16 -16.79 12.87
N LEU A 30 4.65 -15.72 12.22
CA LEU A 30 5.35 -14.64 12.90
C LEU A 30 4.41 -13.83 13.82
N PRO A 31 4.97 -13.15 14.84
CA PRO A 31 4.19 -12.24 15.70
C PRO A 31 3.46 -11.14 14.92
N GLU A 32 2.26 -10.75 15.38
CA GLU A 32 1.37 -9.77 14.73
C GLU A 32 2.02 -8.42 14.43
N ASN A 33 3.01 -8.02 15.23
CA ASN A 33 3.75 -6.77 15.06
C ASN A 33 4.91 -6.86 14.06
N THR A 34 5.16 -8.00 13.41
CA THR A 34 6.23 -8.11 12.41
C THR A 34 5.77 -7.65 11.02
N VAL A 35 6.73 -7.23 10.18
CA VAL A 35 6.50 -6.87 8.78
C VAL A 35 5.91 -8.04 7.99
N GLY A 36 6.47 -9.24 8.18
CA GLY A 36 6.08 -10.46 7.49
C GLY A 36 4.67 -10.90 7.85
N ARG A 37 4.31 -10.91 9.14
CA ARG A 37 2.93 -11.18 9.57
C ARG A 37 1.96 -10.11 9.07
N THR A 38 2.34 -8.83 9.14
CA THR A 38 1.51 -7.73 8.61
C THR A 38 1.24 -7.91 7.10
N TYR A 39 2.27 -8.27 6.34
CA TYR A 39 2.17 -8.54 4.90
C TYR A 39 1.25 -9.73 4.60
N ALA A 40 1.48 -10.88 5.27
CA ALA A 40 0.66 -12.06 5.08
C ALA A 40 -0.81 -11.83 5.45
N THR A 41 -1.08 -11.17 6.59
CA THR A 41 -2.44 -10.81 7.01
C THR A 41 -3.11 -9.86 6.01
N TRP A 42 -2.37 -8.91 5.43
CA TRP A 42 -2.92 -8.03 4.41
C TRP A 42 -3.26 -8.78 3.13
N LEU A 43 -2.37 -9.66 2.64
CA LEU A 43 -2.63 -10.49 1.46
C LEU A 43 -3.87 -11.36 1.65
N ASP A 44 -3.98 -12.04 2.80
CA ASP A 44 -5.12 -12.90 3.14
C ASP A 44 -6.43 -12.09 3.21
N ARG A 45 -6.37 -10.85 3.72
CA ARG A 45 -7.53 -9.95 3.82
C ARG A 45 -7.99 -9.42 2.46
N GLU A 46 -7.06 -9.11 1.56
CA GLU A 46 -7.38 -8.55 0.24
C GLU A 46 -7.59 -9.66 -0.82
N GLY A 47 -7.27 -10.92 -0.50
CA GLY A 47 -7.46 -12.07 -1.38
C GLY A 47 -6.47 -12.11 -2.55
N VAL A 48 -5.25 -11.63 -2.34
CA VAL A 48 -4.19 -11.54 -3.36
C VAL A 48 -2.94 -12.34 -2.95
N SER A 49 -2.04 -12.58 -3.90
CA SER A 49 -0.79 -13.34 -3.70
C SER A 49 0.40 -12.57 -4.28
N PRO A 50 1.64 -12.73 -3.76
CA PRO A 50 2.82 -12.12 -4.35
C PRO A 50 3.01 -12.48 -5.84
N ASP A 51 2.49 -13.65 -6.26
CA ASP A 51 2.64 -14.16 -7.63
C ASP A 51 1.64 -13.55 -8.63
N THR A 52 0.69 -12.72 -8.20
CA THR A 52 -0.28 -12.09 -9.12
C THR A 52 0.34 -10.97 -9.96
N ARG A 53 1.61 -10.62 -9.72
CA ARG A 53 2.30 -9.52 -10.37
C ARG A 53 2.92 -9.95 -11.69
N ASP A 54 2.34 -9.47 -12.79
CA ASP A 54 2.85 -9.73 -14.13
C ASP A 54 4.30 -9.26 -14.32
N SER A 55 5.03 -10.01 -15.14
CA SER A 55 6.39 -9.63 -15.55
C SER A 55 6.36 -8.38 -16.41
N VAL A 56 7.24 -7.41 -16.11
CA VAL A 56 7.44 -6.21 -16.91
C VAL A 56 7.92 -6.59 -18.32
N GLN A 57 7.26 -6.00 -19.32
CA GLN A 57 7.58 -6.15 -20.74
C GLN A 57 7.92 -4.78 -21.32
N TYR A 58 8.54 -4.75 -22.50
CA TYR A 58 8.80 -3.54 -23.29
C TYR A 58 9.72 -2.50 -22.63
N ILE A 59 10.74 -2.96 -21.91
CA ILE A 59 11.84 -2.12 -21.41
C ILE A 59 13.15 -2.77 -21.85
N ASP A 60 13.89 -2.07 -22.72
CA ASP A 60 15.11 -2.63 -23.33
C ASP A 60 16.28 -2.66 -22.34
N ASP A 61 16.40 -1.65 -21.48
CA ASP A 61 17.47 -1.59 -20.48
C ASP A 61 17.21 -2.63 -19.37
N PRO A 62 18.09 -3.63 -19.18
CA PRO A 62 17.85 -4.72 -18.22
C PRO A 62 17.85 -4.28 -16.75
N GLU A 63 18.50 -3.17 -16.42
CA GLU A 63 18.47 -2.62 -15.06
C GLU A 63 17.16 -1.89 -14.81
N CYS A 64 16.73 -1.01 -15.71
CA CYS A 64 15.42 -0.36 -15.67
C CYS A 64 14.28 -1.39 -15.64
N ALA A 65 14.36 -2.45 -16.46
CA ALA A 65 13.39 -3.54 -16.46
C ALA A 65 13.29 -4.18 -15.06
N TYR A 66 14.44 -4.43 -14.42
CA TYR A 66 14.48 -4.95 -13.06
C TYR A 66 13.93 -3.95 -12.02
N VAL A 67 14.27 -2.66 -12.11
CA VAL A 67 13.74 -1.62 -11.22
C VAL A 67 12.22 -1.58 -11.28
N MET A 68 11.66 -1.58 -12.49
CA MET A 68 10.21 -1.58 -12.69
C MET A 68 9.55 -2.87 -12.22
N GLN A 69 10.22 -4.01 -12.39
CA GLN A 69 9.73 -5.28 -11.87
C GLN A 69 9.69 -5.28 -10.34
N ARG A 70 10.79 -4.87 -9.69
CA ARG A 70 10.85 -4.75 -8.24
C ARG A 70 9.81 -3.79 -7.72
N TYR A 71 9.61 -2.64 -8.36
CA TYR A 71 8.55 -1.70 -8.00
C TYR A 71 7.17 -2.38 -7.98
N ARG A 72 6.83 -3.18 -9.00
CA ARG A 72 5.57 -3.94 -9.05
C ARG A 72 5.44 -4.97 -7.93
N GLU A 73 6.52 -5.69 -7.63
CA GLU A 73 6.50 -6.76 -6.62
C GLU A 73 6.48 -6.21 -5.19
N CYS A 74 7.15 -5.07 -4.95
CA CYS A 74 7.15 -4.40 -3.65
C CYS A 74 5.82 -3.68 -3.35
N HIS A 75 4.99 -3.43 -4.35
CA HIS A 75 3.77 -2.64 -4.22
C HIS A 75 2.82 -3.16 -3.13
N ASP A 76 2.69 -4.49 -2.99
CA ASP A 76 1.86 -5.10 -1.95
C ASP A 76 2.44 -4.86 -0.54
N PHE A 77 3.75 -4.73 -0.38
CA PHE A 77 4.35 -4.30 0.90
C PHE A 77 3.97 -2.86 1.22
N TYR A 78 3.85 -1.98 0.22
CA TYR A 78 3.46 -0.60 0.45
C TYR A 78 2.03 -0.52 0.97
N HIS A 79 1.12 -1.30 0.38
CA HIS A 79 -0.22 -1.48 0.93
C HIS A 79 -0.20 -2.07 2.34
N ALA A 80 0.55 -3.14 2.60
CA ALA A 80 0.58 -3.77 3.91
C ALA A 80 1.11 -2.84 5.01
N VAL A 81 2.17 -2.08 4.72
CA VAL A 81 2.76 -1.14 5.68
C VAL A 81 1.82 0.05 5.93
N THR A 82 1.14 0.56 4.90
CA THR A 82 0.19 1.67 5.06
C THR A 82 -1.18 1.22 5.55
N GLY A 83 -1.55 -0.05 5.37
CA GLY A 83 -2.88 -0.59 5.65
C GLY A 83 -3.93 -0.27 4.59
N LEU A 84 -3.56 0.39 3.48
CA LEU A 84 -4.49 0.76 2.42
C LEU A 84 -5.02 -0.49 1.68
N PRO A 85 -6.33 -0.55 1.39
CA PRO A 85 -6.95 -1.68 0.67
C PRO A 85 -6.81 -1.55 -0.85
N ILE A 86 -7.17 -2.61 -1.60
CA ILE A 86 -7.03 -2.66 -3.07
C ILE A 86 -8.24 -2.15 -3.88
N PHE A 87 -9.28 -1.62 -3.22
CA PHE A 87 -10.36 -0.99 -3.98
C PHE A 87 -9.94 0.38 -4.48
N VAL A 88 -10.60 0.89 -5.53
CA VAL A 88 -10.17 2.07 -6.30
C VAL A 88 -9.72 3.28 -5.45
N GLU A 89 -10.45 3.62 -4.39
CA GLU A 89 -10.08 4.71 -3.47
C GLU A 89 -8.75 4.46 -2.73
N GLY A 90 -8.50 3.22 -2.29
CA GLY A 90 -7.25 2.81 -1.63
C GLY A 90 -6.06 2.75 -2.59
N GLU A 91 -6.29 2.24 -3.81
CA GLU A 91 -5.30 2.27 -4.90
C GLU A 91 -4.88 3.69 -5.24
N LEU A 92 -5.84 4.60 -5.39
CA LEU A 92 -5.55 6.02 -5.68
C LEU A 92 -4.78 6.69 -4.55
N ALA A 93 -5.15 6.42 -3.30
CA ALA A 93 -4.43 6.92 -2.14
C ALA A 93 -2.97 6.43 -2.13
N LEU A 94 -2.75 5.14 -2.41
CA LEU A 94 -1.39 4.59 -2.45
C LEU A 94 -0.61 5.12 -3.65
N LYS A 95 -1.21 5.25 -4.83
CA LYS A 95 -0.54 5.79 -6.02
C LYS A 95 -0.09 7.24 -5.84
N ALA A 96 -0.87 8.04 -5.12
CA ALA A 96 -0.46 9.39 -4.74
C ALA A 96 0.78 9.36 -3.84
N PHE A 97 0.79 8.47 -2.85
CA PHE A 97 1.95 8.25 -1.98
C PHE A 97 3.18 7.76 -2.78
N GLU A 98 3.01 6.78 -3.66
CA GLU A 98 4.07 6.24 -4.51
C GLU A 98 4.65 7.30 -5.45
N PHE A 99 3.81 8.15 -6.03
CA PHE A 99 4.27 9.27 -6.87
C PHE A 99 5.16 10.21 -6.08
N LEU A 100 4.77 10.56 -4.86
CA LEU A 100 5.54 11.47 -4.01
C LEU A 100 6.80 10.82 -3.42
N ASN A 101 6.81 9.49 -3.28
CA ASN A 101 7.97 8.74 -2.78
C ASN A 101 8.99 8.39 -3.88
N THR A 102 8.55 8.16 -5.13
CA THR A 102 9.40 7.61 -6.21
C THR A 102 9.49 8.50 -7.44
N LEU A 103 8.58 9.46 -7.61
CA LEU A 103 8.43 10.32 -8.79
C LEU A 103 8.18 9.57 -10.10
N LEU A 104 7.79 8.29 -10.05
CA LEU A 104 7.44 7.52 -11.25
C LEU A 104 6.19 8.13 -11.92
N PRO A 105 6.27 8.62 -13.17
CA PRO A 105 5.16 9.37 -13.79
C PRO A 105 3.84 8.59 -13.85
N MET A 106 3.92 7.27 -14.06
CA MET A 106 2.74 6.41 -14.17
C MET A 106 1.88 6.36 -12.90
N THR A 107 2.49 6.50 -11.71
CA THR A 107 1.73 6.51 -10.45
C THR A 107 0.96 7.82 -10.31
N GLY A 108 1.54 8.95 -10.71
CA GLY A 108 0.85 10.24 -10.80
C GLY A 108 -0.28 10.23 -11.83
N LEU A 109 -0.04 9.70 -13.03
CA LEU A 109 -1.07 9.61 -14.09
C LEU A 109 -2.26 8.73 -13.68
N SER A 110 -2.02 7.67 -12.90
CA SER A 110 -3.09 6.79 -12.40
C SER A 110 -4.14 7.52 -11.56
N LEU A 111 -3.79 8.67 -10.97
CA LEU A 111 -4.72 9.49 -10.17
C LEU A 111 -5.91 10.02 -10.98
N PHE A 112 -5.80 10.06 -12.32
CA PHE A 112 -6.92 10.41 -13.17
C PHE A 112 -8.12 9.45 -13.00
N ALA A 113 -7.89 8.21 -12.55
CA ALA A 113 -8.98 7.29 -12.24
C ALA A 113 -9.90 7.78 -11.10
N ALA A 114 -9.54 8.84 -10.36
CA ALA A 114 -10.41 9.53 -9.40
C ALA A 114 -11.72 10.04 -10.02
N VAL A 115 -11.78 10.24 -11.34
CA VAL A 115 -13.03 10.59 -12.04
C VAL A 115 -14.10 9.50 -11.92
N ARG A 116 -13.70 8.24 -11.69
CA ARG A 116 -14.61 7.09 -11.53
C ARG A 116 -15.11 6.88 -10.10
N LEU A 117 -14.59 7.63 -9.12
CA LEU A 117 -15.02 7.51 -7.73
C LEU A 117 -16.41 8.09 -7.50
N LYS A 118 -17.16 7.49 -6.56
CA LYS A 118 -18.41 8.07 -6.06
C LYS A 118 -18.12 9.38 -5.31
N PRO A 119 -19.08 10.33 -5.22
CA PRO A 119 -18.86 11.62 -4.57
C PRO A 119 -18.26 11.50 -3.15
N ALA A 120 -18.81 10.61 -2.31
CA ALA A 120 -18.30 10.40 -0.95
C ALA A 120 -16.90 9.75 -0.91
N GLU A 121 -16.53 8.94 -1.90
CA GLU A 121 -15.17 8.36 -2.00
C GLU A 121 -14.17 9.42 -2.46
N ARG A 122 -14.56 10.24 -3.43
CA ARG A 122 -13.77 11.38 -3.90
C ARG A 122 -13.51 12.36 -2.77
N GLU A 123 -14.54 12.74 -2.02
CA GLU A 123 -14.40 13.64 -0.88
C GLU A 123 -13.38 13.14 0.14
N ARG A 124 -13.46 11.86 0.56
CA ARG A 124 -12.47 11.26 1.46
C ARG A 124 -11.07 11.20 0.85
N LEU A 125 -10.95 10.86 -0.43
CA LEU A 125 -9.67 10.87 -1.13
C LEU A 125 -9.01 12.25 -1.02
N PHE A 126 -9.73 13.33 -1.33
CA PHE A 126 -9.18 14.70 -1.32
C PHE A 126 -8.99 15.29 0.08
N GLN A 127 -9.85 14.96 1.04
CA GLN A 127 -9.82 15.56 2.38
C GLN A 127 -8.92 14.80 3.37
N ILE A 128 -8.75 13.49 3.19
CA ILE A 128 -8.04 12.63 4.14
C ILE A 128 -6.78 12.06 3.49
N TYR A 129 -6.95 11.34 2.38
CA TYR A 129 -5.89 10.47 1.87
C TYR A 129 -4.85 11.20 1.02
N LEU A 130 -5.21 12.22 0.23
CA LEU A 130 -4.23 13.03 -0.50
C LEU A 130 -3.37 13.88 0.44
N PRO A 131 -3.90 14.59 1.45
CA PRO A 131 -3.07 15.28 2.44
C PRO A 131 -2.14 14.33 3.19
N TRP A 132 -2.62 13.14 3.56
CA TRP A 132 -1.79 12.09 4.13
C TRP A 132 -0.68 11.64 3.17
N ALA A 133 -1.01 11.42 1.89
CA ALA A 133 -0.06 10.98 0.88
C ALA A 133 1.04 12.03 0.67
N VAL A 134 0.70 13.32 0.65
CA VAL A 134 1.66 14.43 0.60
C VAL A 134 2.58 14.42 1.81
N LYS A 135 2.01 14.38 3.02
CA LYS A 135 2.78 14.39 4.27
C LYS A 135 3.73 13.20 4.38
N SER A 136 3.22 11.99 4.16
CA SER A 136 3.98 10.75 4.31
C SER A 136 4.92 10.52 3.13
N GLY A 137 4.46 10.75 1.90
CA GLY A 137 5.23 10.53 0.68
C GLY A 137 6.49 11.37 0.63
N LEU A 138 6.38 12.68 0.87
CA LEU A 138 7.52 13.61 0.84
C LEU A 138 8.50 13.43 2.00
N LYS A 139 8.01 13.00 3.17
CA LYS A 139 8.84 12.77 4.36
C LYS A 139 9.54 11.42 4.32
N SER A 140 8.96 10.45 3.62
CA SER A 140 9.41 9.07 3.68
C SER A 140 10.72 8.82 2.94
N LYS A 141 11.51 7.86 3.43
CA LYS A 141 12.62 7.29 2.64
C LYS A 141 12.06 6.58 1.41
N GLU A 142 12.79 6.53 0.30
CA GLU A 142 12.36 5.81 -0.91
C GLU A 142 12.10 4.31 -0.60
N LEU A 143 10.83 3.86 -0.69
CA LEU A 143 10.45 2.50 -0.31
C LEU A 143 11.02 1.44 -1.27
N ILE A 144 11.39 1.83 -2.49
CA ILE A 144 12.01 0.92 -3.46
C ILE A 144 13.41 0.45 -3.02
N ASN A 145 14.08 1.23 -2.16
CA ASN A 145 15.39 0.88 -1.59
C ASN A 145 15.28 0.00 -0.34
N VAL A 146 14.07 -0.30 0.15
CA VAL A 146 13.87 -1.20 1.29
C VAL A 146 14.14 -2.63 0.85
N TYR A 147 15.01 -3.32 1.59
CA TYR A 147 15.31 -4.73 1.38
C TYR A 147 14.30 -5.59 2.14
N TRP A 148 13.04 -5.61 1.67
CA TRP A 148 11.89 -6.27 2.30
C TRP A 148 12.17 -7.70 2.74
N GLU A 149 12.85 -8.47 1.88
CA GLU A 149 13.19 -9.87 2.06
C GLU A 149 14.06 -10.13 3.30
N LYS A 150 14.82 -9.11 3.75
CA LYS A 150 15.74 -9.20 4.91
C LYS A 150 15.15 -8.64 6.21
N ILE A 151 13.96 -8.04 6.17
CA ILE A 151 13.36 -7.35 7.32
C ILE A 151 11.99 -7.91 7.72
N LEU A 152 11.64 -9.11 7.26
CA LEU A 152 10.32 -9.70 7.47
C LEU A 152 10.00 -9.93 8.96
N GLU A 153 11.00 -10.24 9.79
CA GLU A 153 10.81 -10.42 11.24
C GLU A 153 10.87 -9.10 12.03
N LYS A 154 11.20 -7.99 11.38
CA LYS A 154 11.31 -6.69 12.04
C LYS A 154 9.95 -6.21 12.52
N ASP A 155 9.92 -5.49 13.64
CA ASP A 155 8.73 -4.78 14.08
C ASP A 155 8.28 -3.74 13.05
N VAL A 156 7.01 -3.80 12.66
CA VAL A 156 6.44 -2.96 11.60
C VAL A 156 6.21 -1.52 12.07
N GLY A 157 6.04 -1.28 13.36
CA GLY A 157 5.99 0.05 13.95
C GLY A 157 7.34 0.75 13.85
N VAL A 158 8.41 0.04 14.26
CA VAL A 158 9.80 0.53 14.13
C VAL A 158 10.14 0.80 12.66
N LEU A 159 9.75 -0.10 11.74
CA LEU A 159 9.96 0.13 10.31
C LEU A 159 9.26 1.41 9.83
N ARG A 160 8.00 1.65 10.23
CA ARG A 160 7.27 2.87 9.84
C ARG A 160 7.96 4.14 10.32
N GLU A 161 8.43 4.14 11.56
CA GLU A 161 9.18 5.27 12.14
C GLU A 161 10.47 5.53 11.35
N GLU A 162 11.25 4.49 11.07
CA GLU A 162 12.49 4.61 10.30
C GLU A 162 12.29 5.08 8.86
N LEU A 163 11.17 4.68 8.25
CA LEU A 163 10.77 5.09 6.91
C LEU A 163 10.07 6.45 6.90
N GLY A 164 9.70 7.01 8.06
CA GLY A 164 8.94 8.25 8.16
C GLY A 164 7.48 8.15 7.68
N ILE A 165 6.90 6.94 7.73
CA ILE A 165 5.53 6.67 7.25
C ILE A 165 4.55 6.70 8.44
N GLU A 166 3.58 7.60 8.37
CA GLU A 166 2.42 7.55 9.26
C GLU A 166 1.34 6.66 8.63
N ARG A 167 0.61 5.87 9.43
CA ARG A 167 -0.54 5.13 8.90
C ARG A 167 -1.71 6.09 8.64
N PRO A 168 -2.36 6.06 7.46
CA PRO A 168 -3.59 6.78 7.23
C PRO A 168 -4.73 6.16 8.06
N PRO A 169 -5.83 6.89 8.27
CA PRO A 169 -7.05 6.34 8.85
C PRO A 169 -7.56 5.11 8.08
N ASP A 170 -7.95 4.05 8.79
CA ASP A 170 -8.41 2.80 8.16
C ASP A 170 -9.70 3.05 7.36
N MET A 171 -9.57 2.84 6.05
CA MET A 171 -10.63 3.13 5.09
C MET A 171 -11.83 2.17 5.21
N ARG A 172 -11.58 0.92 5.61
CA ARG A 172 -12.64 -0.08 5.84
C ARG A 172 -13.39 0.27 7.13
N GLU A 173 -12.69 0.72 8.17
CA GLU A 173 -13.30 1.19 9.41
C GLU A 173 -14.15 2.44 9.19
N ILE A 174 -13.64 3.46 8.49
CA ILE A 174 -14.43 4.65 8.14
C ILE A 174 -15.71 4.26 7.39
N ARG A 175 -15.59 3.41 6.36
CA ARG A 175 -16.74 2.92 5.59
C ARG A 175 -17.74 2.15 6.46
N ARG A 176 -17.26 1.34 7.42
CA ARG A 176 -18.11 0.62 8.38
C ARG A 176 -18.88 1.60 9.27
N MET A 177 -18.20 2.60 9.83
CA MET A 177 -18.81 3.60 10.70
C MET A 177 -19.89 4.41 9.98
N ILE A 178 -19.62 4.86 8.75
CA ILE A 178 -20.62 5.57 7.93
C ILE A 178 -21.86 4.71 7.68
N ARG A 179 -21.69 3.41 7.40
CA ARG A 179 -22.83 2.49 7.20
C ARG A 179 -23.66 2.31 8.47
N LEU A 180 -23.00 2.15 9.61
CA LEU A 180 -23.68 2.01 10.90
C LEU A 180 -24.45 3.28 11.28
N GLN A 181 -23.86 4.45 11.04
CA GLN A 181 -24.53 5.73 11.26
C GLN A 181 -25.80 5.87 10.41
N LYS A 182 -25.70 5.62 9.10
CA LYS A 182 -26.86 5.66 8.19
C LYS A 182 -27.97 4.68 8.59
N LYS A 183 -27.58 3.51 9.10
CA LYS A 183 -28.54 2.51 9.59
C LYS A 183 -29.29 3.05 10.82
N ARG A 184 -28.58 3.63 11.79
CA ARG A 184 -29.17 4.25 12.99
C ARG A 184 -30.11 5.40 12.63
N GLU A 185 -29.67 6.32 11.76
CA GLU A 185 -30.48 7.45 11.29
C GLU A 185 -31.78 6.97 10.63
N LYS A 186 -31.72 5.88 9.85
CA LYS A 186 -32.90 5.29 9.22
C LYS A 186 -33.84 4.65 10.24
N GLU A 187 -33.31 3.94 11.23
CA GLU A 187 -34.09 3.32 12.32
C GLU A 187 -34.77 4.39 13.18
N GLU A 188 -34.07 5.47 13.51
CA GLU A 188 -34.62 6.62 14.24
C GLU A 188 -35.71 7.35 13.43
N ALA A 189 -35.50 7.55 12.13
CA ALA A 189 -36.51 8.15 11.26
C ALA A 189 -37.75 7.27 11.12
N ALA A 190 -37.59 5.95 11.00
CA ALA A 190 -38.70 5.01 10.95
C ALA A 190 -39.49 4.97 12.27
N ALA A 191 -38.79 4.99 13.41
CA ALA A 191 -39.43 5.05 14.73
C ALA A 191 -40.23 6.34 14.93
N LYS A 192 -39.74 7.48 14.41
CA LYS A 192 -40.45 8.77 14.44
C LYS A 192 -41.65 8.84 13.49
N ALA A 193 -41.64 8.06 12.40
CA ALA A 193 -42.71 8.05 11.40
C ALA A 193 -43.82 7.00 11.69
N GLY A 194 -43.56 6.06 12.61
CA GLY A 194 -44.51 5.04 13.07
C GLY A 194 -45.21 5.35 14.40
N LEU A 195 -45.05 6.58 14.90
CA LEU A 195 -45.83 7.24 15.95
C LEU A 195 -46.73 8.29 15.28
#